data_AF-A0A5K0VP34-F1
#
_entry.id   AF-A0A5K0VP34-F1
#
_cell.length_a   1.000
_cell.length_b   1.000
_cell.length_c   1.000
_cell.angle_alpha   90.00
_cell.angle_beta   90.00
_cell.angle_gamma   90.00
#
_symmetry.space_group_name_H-M   'P 1'
#
loop_
_entity.id
_entity.type
_entity.pdbx_description
1 polymer ?
#
loop_
_entity_poly.entity_id
_entity_poly.type
_entity_poly.pdbx_seq_one_letter_code
_entity_poly.pdbx_strand_id
1 'polypeptide(L)'
;DVERLISELHYMPGMLAMKDVSYVDFLNRVHQDELELRSKGLWNVPHPWLCVFVPRSSIMEFHDVVFKGILSQKKTPGPIIIYPMNKN
;
A
#
# COMPACT_ATOMS: atom_id res chain seq x y z
N ASP A 1 7.65 -20.18 12.50
CA ASP A 1 7.26 -18.93 13.19
C ASP A 1 6.37 -18.04 12.33
N VAL A 2 6.74 -17.80 11.08
CA VAL A 2 5.92 -17.05 10.11
C VAL A 2 4.64 -17.80 9.74
N GLU A 3 4.71 -19.12 9.57
CA GLU A 3 3.56 -19.97 9.23
C GLU A 3 2.47 -19.90 10.30
N ARG A 4 2.88 -19.85 11.58
CA ARG A 4 1.96 -19.70 12.71
C ARG A 4 1.27 -18.34 12.67
N LEU A 5 2.01 -17.26 12.42
CA LEU A 5 1.44 -15.90 12.29
C LEU A 5 0.45 -15.82 11.11
N ILE A 6 0.79 -16.43 9.98
CA ILE A 6 -0.06 -16.43 8.78
C ILE A 6 -1.33 -17.27 8.99
N SER A 7 -1.28 -18.33 9.79
CA SER A 7 -2.44 -19.21 10.02
C SER A 7 -3.64 -18.52 10.68
N GLU A 8 -3.44 -17.38 11.33
CA GLU A 8 -4.49 -16.59 11.98
C GLU A 8 -5.16 -15.57 11.03
N LEU A 9 -4.67 -15.46 9.78
CA LEU A 9 -5.12 -14.47 8.80
C LEU A 9 -6.23 -15.02 7.89
N HIS A 10 -7.21 -14.17 7.57
CA HIS A 10 -8.34 -14.48 6.69
C HIS A 10 -8.11 -13.97 5.25
N TYR A 11 -6.98 -14.31 4.63
CA TYR A 11 -6.70 -13.96 3.23
C TYR A 11 -7.32 -14.99 2.26
N MET A 12 -7.42 -14.65 0.98
CA MET A 12 -7.93 -15.58 -0.03
C MET A 12 -6.94 -16.73 -0.27
N PRO A 13 -7.37 -18.00 -0.23
CA PRO A 13 -6.51 -19.14 -0.53
C PRO A 13 -5.82 -19.00 -1.90
N GLY A 14 -4.55 -19.39 -1.99
CA GLY A 14 -3.76 -19.33 -3.22
C GLY A 14 -3.16 -17.95 -3.54
N MET A 15 -3.41 -16.92 -2.73
CA MET A 15 -2.87 -15.56 -2.93
C MET A 15 -1.62 -15.26 -2.08
N LEU A 16 -1.06 -16.28 -1.40
CA LEU A 16 0.16 -16.10 -0.61
C LEU A 16 1.39 -16.10 -1.53
N ALA A 17 2.13 -14.99 -1.53
CA ALA A 17 3.43 -14.88 -2.18
C ALA A 17 4.48 -14.50 -1.12
N MET A 18 5.63 -15.17 -1.18
CA MET A 18 6.75 -14.95 -0.27
C MET A 18 8.02 -14.75 -1.09
N LYS A 19 8.91 -13.87 -0.61
CA LYS A 19 10.19 -13.60 -1.24
C LYS A 19 11.23 -13.36 -0.16
N ASP A 20 12.29 -14.15 -0.18
CA ASP A 20 13.43 -13.97 0.71
C ASP A 20 14.41 -12.97 0.09
N VAL A 21 14.76 -11.93 0.86
CA VAL A 21 15.66 -10.84 0.46
C VAL A 21 16.53 -10.43 1.65
N SER A 22 17.64 -9.73 1.38
CA SER A 22 18.41 -9.15 2.48
C SER A 22 17.62 -8.03 3.17
N TYR A 23 17.99 -7.76 4.42
CA TYR A 23 17.41 -6.64 5.18
C TYR A 23 17.54 -5.30 4.44
N VAL A 24 18.70 -5.06 3.82
CA VAL A 24 18.98 -3.81 3.10
C VAL A 24 18.17 -3.73 1.81
N ASP A 25 18.03 -4.83 1.08
CA ASP A 25 17.21 -4.85 -0.14
C ASP A 25 15.75 -4.58 0.18
N PHE A 26 15.23 -5.10 1.30
CA PHE A 26 13.87 -4.80 1.73
C PHE A 26 13.69 -3.32 2.07
N LEU A 27 14.62 -2.71 2.82
CA LEU A 27 14.55 -1.30 3.18
C LEU A 27 14.66 -0.38 1.95
N ASN A 28 15.49 -0.74 0.97
CA ASN A 28 15.72 0.06 -0.23
C ASN A 28 14.80 -0.29 -1.42
N ARG A 29 13.76 -1.10 -1.20
CA ARG A 29 12.92 -1.67 -2.26
C ARG A 29 12.31 -0.64 -3.23
N VAL A 30 12.00 0.56 -2.76
CA VAL A 30 11.35 1.62 -3.57
C VAL A 30 12.34 2.28 -4.55
N HIS A 31 13.66 2.17 -4.30
CA HIS A 31 14.67 2.76 -5.18
C HIS A 31 14.65 2.13 -6.58
N GLN A 32 14.35 0.83 -6.67
CA GLN A 32 14.24 0.18 -7.98
C GLN A 32 13.08 0.75 -8.80
N ASP A 33 11.93 0.99 -8.16
CA ASP A 33 10.76 1.61 -8.80
C ASP A 33 11.06 3.05 -9.21
N GLU A 34 11.80 3.80 -8.39
CA GLU A 34 12.28 5.14 -8.73
C GLU A 34 13.11 5.12 -10.02
N LEU A 35 14.12 4.26 -10.12
CA LEU A 35 14.98 4.16 -11.30
C LEU A 35 14.17 3.81 -12.55
N GLU A 36 13.22 2.88 -12.43
CA GLU A 36 12.33 2.51 -13.52
C GLU A 36 11.48 3.69 -13.97
N LEU A 37 10.83 4.41 -13.04
CA LEU A 37 10.01 5.57 -13.35
C LEU A 37 10.83 6.72 -13.92
N ARG A 38 12.08 6.92 -13.46
CA ARG A 38 13.01 7.90 -14.03
C ARG A 38 13.33 7.60 -15.49
N SER A 39 13.61 6.33 -15.82
CA SER A 39 13.86 5.91 -17.21
C SER A 39 12.68 6.13 -18.15
N LYS A 40 11.45 6.15 -17.60
CA LYS A 40 10.20 6.42 -18.32
C LYS A 40 9.82 7.91 -18.34
N GLY A 41 10.58 8.78 -17.68
CA GLY A 41 10.23 10.19 -17.50
C GLY A 41 9.02 10.44 -16.58
N LEU A 42 8.58 9.41 -15.84
CA LEU A 42 7.41 9.45 -14.95
C LEU A 42 7.75 9.84 -13.51
N TRP A 43 9.04 9.98 -13.18
CA TRP A 43 9.47 10.36 -11.83
C TRP A 43 9.43 11.87 -11.57
N ASN A 44 9.84 12.71 -12.52
CA ASN A 44 9.89 14.16 -12.32
C ASN A 44 8.59 14.83 -12.79
N VAL A 45 7.45 14.37 -12.29
CA VAL A 45 6.11 14.90 -12.61
C VAL A 45 5.44 15.48 -11.35
N PRO A 46 4.35 16.26 -11.47
CA PRO A 46 3.58 16.65 -10.30
C PRO A 46 3.00 15.44 -9.55
N HIS A 47 3.19 15.39 -8.23
CA HIS A 47 2.70 14.33 -7.36
C HIS A 47 1.62 14.86 -6.40
N PRO A 48 0.33 14.86 -6.79
CA PRO A 48 -0.76 15.33 -5.93
C PRO A 48 -1.13 14.28 -4.87
N TRP A 49 -0.18 13.96 -3.99
CA TRP A 49 -0.38 12.99 -2.91
C TRP A 49 -1.32 13.53 -1.84
N LEU A 50 -2.08 12.62 -1.24
CA LEU A 50 -2.91 12.88 -0.07
C LEU A 50 -2.49 11.93 1.05
N CYS A 51 -1.88 12.47 2.11
CA CYS A 51 -1.44 11.71 3.28
C CYS A 51 -2.30 12.14 4.48
N VAL A 52 -3.12 11.25 5.00
CA VAL A 52 -4.08 11.54 6.09
C VAL A 52 -4.07 10.47 7.17
N PHE A 53 -4.34 10.87 8.41
CA PHE A 53 -4.68 9.94 9.49
C PHE A 53 -6.19 9.82 9.62
N VAL A 54 -6.70 8.59 9.55
CA VAL A 54 -8.12 8.29 9.71
C VAL A 54 -8.31 7.53 11.03
N PRO A 55 -9.19 7.99 11.94
CA PRO A 55 -9.50 7.24 13.16
C PRO A 55 -10.06 5.86 12.84
N ARG A 56 -9.70 4.84 13.65
CA ARG A 56 -10.24 3.48 13.53
C ARG A 56 -11.77 3.45 13.48
N SER A 57 -12.43 4.30 14.27
CA SER A 57 -13.90 4.39 14.32
C SER A 57 -14.54 4.79 12.98
N SER A 58 -13.80 5.47 12.10
CA SER A 58 -14.32 6.06 10.86
C SER A 58 -13.73 5.43 9.60
N ILE A 59 -12.90 4.39 9.71
CA ILE A 59 -12.22 3.80 8.54
C ILE A 59 -13.19 3.13 7.56
N MET A 60 -14.30 2.58 8.05
CA MET A 60 -15.32 1.95 7.20
C MET A 60 -16.15 3.01 6.44
N GLU A 61 -16.54 4.09 7.10
CA GLU A 61 -17.19 5.23 6.45
C GLU A 61 -16.27 5.86 5.39
N PHE A 62 -14.99 6.06 5.74
CA PHE A 62 -13.97 6.52 4.80
C PHE A 62 -13.86 5.58 3.59
N HIS A 63 -13.89 4.26 3.80
CA HIS A 63 -13.83 3.28 2.72
C HIS A 63 -15.01 3.39 1.76
N ASP A 64 -16.24 3.49 2.29
CA ASP A 64 -17.44 3.57 1.47
C ASP A 64 -17.49 4.88 0.66
N VAL A 65 -17.12 6.01 1.27
CA VAL A 65 -17.12 7.32 0.59
C VAL A 65 -15.96 7.44 -0.41
N VAL A 66 -14.74 7.06 -0.03
CA VAL A 66 -13.54 7.31 -0.84
C VAL A 66 -13.30 6.20 -1.85
N PHE A 67 -13.20 4.94 -1.40
CA PHE A 67 -12.80 3.83 -2.28
C PHE A 67 -13.97 3.31 -3.12
N LYS A 68 -15.15 3.10 -2.50
CA LYS A 68 -16.36 2.70 -3.23
C LYS A 68 -17.14 3.85 -3.86
N GLY A 69 -16.86 5.10 -3.46
CA GLY A 69 -17.50 6.30 -4.01
C GLY A 69 -16.59 7.03 -4.98
N ILE A 70 -15.80 7.97 -4.45
CA ILE A 70 -15.00 8.94 -5.22
C ILE A 70 -14.06 8.27 -6.23
N LEU A 71 -13.41 7.17 -5.82
CA LEU A 71 -12.41 6.45 -6.62
C LEU A 71 -12.98 5.26 -7.40
N SER A 72 -14.27 4.92 -7.25
CA SER A 72 -14.87 3.70 -7.82
C SER A 72 -14.72 3.55 -9.33
N GLN A 73 -14.67 4.67 -10.07
CA GLN A 73 -14.51 4.69 -11.53
C GLN A 73 -13.21 5.39 -11.98
N LYS A 74 -12.37 5.82 -11.04
CA LYS A 74 -11.15 6.59 -11.34
C LYS A 74 -9.92 5.78 -10.96
N LYS A 75 -9.07 5.50 -11.94
CA LYS A 75 -7.75 4.92 -11.68
C LYS A 75 -6.84 5.99 -11.07
N THR A 76 -6.21 5.68 -9.95
CA THR A 76 -5.09 6.47 -9.43
C THR A 76 -3.82 6.08 -10.21
N PRO A 77 -2.99 7.04 -10.63
CA PRO A 77 -1.74 6.75 -11.34
C PRO A 77 -0.65 6.14 -10.44
N GLY A 78 -0.88 6.13 -9.12
CA GLY A 78 0.03 5.57 -8.13
C GLY A 78 -0.70 4.70 -7.09
N PRO A 79 0.06 4.10 -6.16
CA PRO A 79 -0.48 3.18 -5.17
C PRO A 79 -1.36 3.88 -4.14
N ILE A 80 -2.29 3.12 -3.57
CA ILE A 80 -3.06 3.49 -2.38
C ILE A 80 -2.52 2.65 -1.22
N ILE A 81 -2.00 3.29 -0.17
CA ILE A 81 -1.39 2.62 0.98
C ILE A 81 -2.29 2.81 2.20
N ILE A 82 -2.67 1.71 2.86
CA ILE A 82 -3.54 1.71 4.04
C ILE A 82 -2.97 0.73 5.06
N TYR A 83 -2.71 1.21 6.27
CA TYR A 83 -2.29 0.37 7.40
C TYR A 83 -2.66 1.03 8.73
N PRO A 84 -2.97 0.26 9.78
CA PRO A 84 -3.27 0.80 11.11
C PRO A 84 -1.98 1.21 11.84
N MET A 85 -2.11 2.13 12.80
CA MET A 85 -1.06 2.48 13.76
C MET A 85 -1.64 2.53 15.18
N ASN A 86 -0.82 2.20 16.18
CA ASN A 86 -1.19 2.37 17.58
C ASN A 86 -1.14 3.87 17.94
N LYS A 87 -2.09 4.32 18.76
CA LYS A 87 -1.96 5.63 19.42
C LYS A 87 -1.04 5.48 20.63
N ASN A 88 -0.20 6.50 20.86
CA ASN A 88 0.62 6.61 22.07
C ASN A 88 -0.24 6.78 23.32
#